data_AF-M0A882-F1
#
_entry.id   AF-M0A882-F1
#
_cell.length_a   1.000
_cell.length_b   1.000
_cell.length_c   1.000
_cell.angle_alpha   90.00
_cell.angle_beta   90.00
_cell.angle_gamma   90.00
#
_symmetry.space_group_name_H-M   'P 1'
#
loop_
_entity.id
_entity.type
_entity.pdbx_description
1 polymer ?
#
loop_
_entity_poly.entity_id
_entity_poly.type
_entity_poly.pdbx_seq_one_letter_code
_entity_poly.pdbx_strand_id
1 'polypeptide(L)'
;MLGFVILIGMVAAVSTGIFLVAGETVTSLEQSSEQERVETAFVELSQQMSTASSNTDVLQSMDLEVGNDGAIVKKDTGNITVSSEALDEDIDLTIGTIEYEGEDGTILAYQAGSVFRETGNETRVISSPPIYYEKTTETLTLPVVTVSGEQNLGTGGIGISHEETTTFRESAVVENESVTITVESEYYRGWESYFEQQAGDTVVRNVDHDNRTVEVQVGYLSVDEAFEDGMVVSENFDDFENADVENGTVREGSMPELDPVIEEMIDDHEDDDSLPTTNGTIAGNKTYFEDEITIGGEEQLVVDTSTGNTTIIVDGNTSIEGQLVADPDGSDHELRIYTTGHLDIEGGNVSVTDGNAGQLQLYGTSNTHVGIGPGESSFHGTIYAPRDEPWDDTENEVFHQGQCSEQVCMQSDIDFTGALVASSTNVHSASVSFKYDDELENNEIDLYPETYTLPPQLTYLNVAHHEVNIDNRGR
;
A
#
# COMPACT_ATOMS: atom_id res chain seq x y z
N MET A 1 -46.73 -60.84 52.62
CA MET A 1 -46.00 -61.12 51.37
C MET A 1 -46.26 -60.08 50.26
N LEU A 2 -46.74 -58.85 50.56
CA LEU A 2 -46.80 -57.77 49.56
C LEU A 2 -45.52 -56.92 49.51
N GLY A 3 -44.76 -56.82 50.60
CA GLY A 3 -43.51 -56.02 50.62
C GLY A 3 -42.36 -56.62 49.81
N PHE A 4 -42.30 -57.95 49.67
CA PHE A 4 -41.21 -58.62 48.94
C PHE A 4 -41.39 -58.60 47.41
N VAL A 5 -42.63 -58.48 46.93
CA VAL A 5 -42.93 -58.38 45.48
C VAL A 5 -42.63 -56.97 44.95
N ILE A 6 -42.88 -55.94 45.75
CA ILE A 6 -42.60 -54.54 45.37
C ILE A 6 -41.09 -54.28 45.31
N LEU A 7 -40.31 -54.89 46.21
CA LEU A 7 -38.86 -54.68 46.27
C LEU A 7 -38.11 -55.32 45.09
N ILE A 8 -38.58 -56.47 44.58
CA ILE A 8 -38.03 -57.07 43.34
C ILE A 8 -38.50 -56.29 42.10
N GLY A 9 -39.73 -55.76 42.09
CA GLY A 9 -40.23 -54.92 41.00
C GLY A 9 -39.51 -53.57 40.88
N MET A 10 -39.13 -52.95 42.00
CA MET A 10 -38.46 -51.65 42.01
C MET A 10 -36.96 -51.74 41.67
N VAL A 11 -36.28 -52.81 42.08
CA VAL A 11 -34.87 -53.05 41.68
C VAL A 11 -34.76 -53.41 40.19
N ALA A 12 -35.76 -54.12 39.63
CA ALA A 12 -35.82 -54.36 38.18
C ALA A 12 -36.14 -53.09 37.37
N ALA A 13 -36.95 -52.16 37.91
CA ALA A 13 -37.29 -50.91 37.22
C ALA A 13 -36.15 -49.87 37.23
N VAL A 14 -35.25 -49.90 38.21
CA VAL A 14 -34.10 -48.97 38.27
C VAL A 14 -32.93 -49.43 37.39
N SER A 15 -32.85 -50.73 37.04
CA SER A 15 -31.77 -51.27 36.20
C SER A 15 -31.96 -51.07 34.69
N THR A 16 -33.05 -50.44 34.25
CA THR A 16 -33.34 -50.25 32.80
C THR A 16 -33.40 -48.77 32.40
N GLY A 17 -32.87 -47.89 33.25
CA GLY A 17 -33.00 -46.43 33.11
C GLY A 17 -31.68 -45.67 33.03
N ILE A 18 -30.60 -46.26 32.48
CA ILE A 18 -29.32 -45.56 32.25
C ILE A 18 -28.80 -45.82 30.82
N PHE A 19 -29.66 -45.76 29.80
CA PHE A 19 -29.20 -45.96 28.41
C PHE A 19 -29.87 -45.07 27.36
N LEU A 20 -30.42 -43.91 27.74
CA LEU A 20 -31.12 -43.03 26.80
C LEU A 20 -30.76 -41.53 26.91
N VAL A 21 -29.52 -41.21 27.30
CA VAL A 21 -28.91 -39.89 27.11
C VAL A 21 -27.40 -40.09 26.83
N ALA A 22 -27.09 -40.87 25.80
CA ALA A 22 -25.72 -41.11 25.36
C ALA A 22 -25.58 -41.20 23.83
N GLY A 23 -26.64 -40.87 23.07
CA GLY A 23 -26.58 -40.82 21.61
C GLY A 23 -26.08 -39.47 21.12
N GLU A 24 -26.90 -38.42 21.32
CA GLU A 24 -26.59 -37.07 20.82
C GLU A 24 -25.33 -36.45 21.44
N THR A 25 -25.06 -36.67 22.73
CA THR A 25 -23.87 -36.11 23.40
C THR A 25 -22.58 -36.87 23.10
N VAL A 26 -22.66 -38.15 22.71
CA VAL A 26 -21.47 -38.95 22.37
C VAL A 26 -21.10 -38.70 20.91
N THR A 27 -22.07 -38.66 20.00
CA THR A 27 -21.82 -38.36 18.58
C THR A 27 -21.24 -36.96 18.38
N SER A 28 -21.71 -35.95 19.12
CA SER A 28 -21.13 -34.60 19.06
C SER A 28 -19.69 -34.57 19.58
N LEU A 29 -19.37 -35.36 20.61
CA LEU A 29 -18.00 -35.45 21.16
C LEU A 29 -17.06 -36.22 20.23
N GLU A 30 -17.55 -37.27 19.58
CA GLU A 30 -16.79 -38.03 18.58
C GLU A 30 -16.46 -37.17 17.36
N GLN A 31 -17.44 -36.39 16.86
CA GLN A 31 -17.28 -35.50 15.71
C GLN A 31 -16.33 -34.33 15.99
N SER A 32 -16.46 -33.64 17.14
CA SER A 32 -15.51 -32.58 17.51
C SER A 32 -14.08 -33.13 17.68
N SER A 33 -13.95 -34.34 18.25
CA SER A 33 -12.64 -34.98 18.40
C SER A 33 -12.02 -35.38 17.05
N GLU A 34 -12.84 -35.69 16.05
CA GLU A 34 -12.37 -35.96 14.69
C GLU A 34 -11.89 -34.69 14.00
N GLN A 35 -12.66 -33.62 14.08
CA GLN A 35 -12.27 -32.32 13.53
C GLN A 35 -10.94 -31.81 14.12
N GLU A 36 -10.76 -31.86 15.44
CA GLU A 36 -9.49 -31.47 16.08
C GLU A 36 -8.29 -32.32 15.62
N ARG A 37 -8.49 -33.63 15.38
CA ARG A 37 -7.43 -34.51 14.85
C ARG A 37 -7.06 -34.12 13.43
N VAL A 38 -8.04 -33.89 12.56
CA VAL A 38 -7.75 -33.52 11.16
C VAL A 38 -7.14 -32.12 11.07
N GLU A 39 -7.61 -31.16 11.87
CA GLU A 39 -6.97 -29.83 12.00
C GLU A 39 -5.49 -29.98 12.38
N THR A 40 -5.18 -30.80 13.39
CA THR A 40 -3.80 -31.07 13.80
C THR A 40 -2.99 -31.71 12.67
N ALA A 41 -3.57 -32.65 11.91
CA ALA A 41 -2.91 -33.29 10.78
C ALA A 41 -2.61 -32.29 9.65
N PHE A 42 -3.49 -31.33 9.38
CA PHE A 42 -3.26 -30.27 8.38
C PHE A 42 -2.20 -29.25 8.84
N VAL A 43 -2.14 -28.94 10.14
CA VAL A 43 -1.07 -28.11 10.71
C VAL A 43 0.28 -28.83 10.62
N GLU A 44 0.33 -30.14 10.88
CA GLU A 44 1.57 -30.91 10.68
C GLU A 44 1.94 -30.96 9.19
N LEU A 45 0.96 -31.15 8.30
CA LEU A 45 1.16 -31.10 6.85
C LEU A 45 1.80 -29.79 6.42
N SER A 46 1.29 -28.64 6.88
CA SER A 46 1.86 -27.33 6.51
C SER A 46 3.31 -27.17 6.96
N GLN A 47 3.66 -27.66 8.15
CA GLN A 47 5.03 -27.66 8.66
C GLN A 47 5.96 -28.56 7.83
N GLN A 48 5.49 -29.75 7.44
CA GLN A 48 6.28 -30.66 6.59
C GLN A 48 6.45 -30.11 5.18
N MET A 49 5.41 -29.48 4.61
CA MET A 49 5.51 -28.79 3.32
C MET A 49 6.54 -27.66 3.35
N SER A 50 6.51 -26.81 4.38
CA SER A 50 7.50 -25.74 4.57
C SER A 50 8.93 -26.28 4.78
N THR A 51 9.07 -27.41 5.49
CA THR A 51 10.36 -28.08 5.66
C THR A 51 10.88 -28.67 4.35
N ALA A 52 10.00 -29.27 3.56
CA ALA A 52 10.32 -29.84 2.25
C ALA A 52 10.69 -28.75 1.24
N SER A 53 9.97 -27.62 1.22
CA SER A 53 10.27 -26.50 0.31
C SER A 53 11.64 -25.88 0.56
N SER A 54 12.09 -25.88 1.82
CA SER A 54 13.39 -25.34 2.22
C SER A 54 14.57 -26.34 2.09
N ASN A 55 14.30 -27.65 1.98
CA ASN A 55 15.33 -28.70 1.96
C ASN A 55 15.20 -29.61 0.73
N THR A 56 15.97 -29.30 -0.31
CA THR A 56 15.89 -29.97 -1.62
C THR A 56 16.24 -31.46 -1.59
N ASP A 57 17.07 -31.90 -0.65
CA ASP A 57 17.60 -33.27 -0.62
C ASP A 57 16.88 -34.21 0.36
N VAL A 58 15.90 -33.72 1.12
CA VAL A 58 15.28 -34.49 2.21
C VAL A 58 13.81 -34.74 1.93
N LEU A 59 13.52 -35.98 1.56
CA LEU A 59 12.16 -36.50 1.46
C LEU A 59 11.51 -36.49 2.86
N GLN A 60 10.50 -35.64 3.05
CA GLN A 60 9.70 -35.61 4.26
C GLN A 60 8.64 -36.71 4.21
N SER A 61 8.19 -37.13 5.39
CA SER A 61 7.04 -38.03 5.51
C SER A 61 6.33 -37.85 6.82
N MET A 62 5.03 -38.04 6.74
CA MET A 62 4.13 -38.05 7.88
C MET A 62 3.03 -39.09 7.65
N ASP A 63 2.36 -39.47 8.71
CA ASP A 63 1.09 -40.21 8.63
C ASP A 63 -0.05 -39.19 8.65
N LEU A 64 -0.78 -39.08 7.54
CA LEU A 64 -1.92 -38.18 7.41
C LEU A 64 -3.18 -38.84 8.01
N GLU A 65 -3.77 -38.21 9.03
CA GLU A 65 -4.98 -38.70 9.71
C GLU A 65 -6.22 -37.93 9.24
N VAL A 66 -6.79 -38.31 8.08
CA VAL A 66 -7.91 -37.64 7.40
C VAL A 66 -9.16 -38.52 7.27
N GLY A 67 -9.31 -39.48 8.18
CA GLY A 67 -10.46 -40.38 8.20
C GLY A 67 -10.60 -41.23 6.92
N ASN A 68 -11.84 -41.66 6.63
CA ASN A 68 -12.16 -42.46 5.44
C ASN A 68 -12.40 -41.63 4.18
N ASP A 69 -12.77 -40.36 4.34
CA ASP A 69 -13.10 -39.46 3.23
C ASP A 69 -11.83 -38.98 2.51
N GLY A 70 -10.70 -38.94 3.23
CA GLY A 70 -9.42 -38.57 2.64
C GLY A 70 -9.31 -37.08 2.36
N ALA A 71 -8.20 -36.67 1.77
CA ALA A 71 -8.00 -35.29 1.29
C ALA A 71 -7.78 -35.28 -0.23
N ILE A 72 -8.12 -34.18 -0.88
CA ILE A 72 -8.01 -34.01 -2.33
C ILE A 72 -7.00 -32.90 -2.61
N VAL A 73 -5.98 -33.23 -3.40
CA VAL A 73 -5.01 -32.27 -3.95
C VAL A 73 -5.56 -31.75 -5.27
N LYS A 74 -5.77 -30.44 -5.35
CA LYS A 74 -6.25 -29.71 -6.52
C LYS A 74 -5.18 -28.71 -6.95
N LYS A 75 -4.97 -28.61 -8.27
CA LYS A 75 -4.12 -27.58 -8.87
C LYS A 75 -4.95 -26.40 -9.35
N ASP A 76 -4.31 -25.27 -9.58
CA ASP A 76 -4.90 -24.08 -10.22
C ASP A 76 -6.19 -23.60 -9.54
N THR A 77 -6.19 -23.54 -8.19
CA THR A 77 -7.35 -23.14 -7.38
C THR A 77 -7.30 -21.68 -6.90
N GLY A 78 -6.27 -20.95 -7.31
CA GLY A 78 -6.14 -19.52 -7.07
C GLY A 78 -4.86 -18.96 -7.71
N ASN A 79 -4.64 -17.67 -7.53
CA ASN A 79 -3.45 -16.97 -7.98
C ASN A 79 -2.98 -15.96 -6.92
N ILE A 80 -1.68 -15.78 -6.79
CA ILE A 80 -1.06 -14.65 -6.08
C ILE A 80 -0.29 -13.85 -7.12
N THR A 81 -0.68 -12.61 -7.36
CA THR A 81 0.03 -11.67 -8.24
C THR A 81 0.75 -10.65 -7.38
N VAL A 82 2.02 -10.36 -7.68
CA VAL A 82 2.78 -9.26 -7.06
C VAL A 82 3.18 -8.28 -8.15
N SER A 83 2.83 -7.01 -7.96
CA SER A 83 3.05 -5.92 -8.92
C SER A 83 3.66 -4.71 -8.23
N SER A 84 4.51 -3.98 -8.94
CA SER A 84 5.16 -2.73 -8.53
C SER A 84 5.88 -2.13 -9.73
N GLU A 85 6.01 -0.80 -9.81
CA GLU A 85 6.75 -0.13 -10.88
C GLU A 85 8.25 -0.46 -10.84
N ALA A 86 8.78 -0.82 -9.66
CA ALA A 86 10.15 -1.31 -9.50
C ALA A 86 10.37 -2.74 -10.03
N LEU A 87 9.32 -3.45 -10.47
CA LEU A 87 9.44 -4.79 -11.05
C LEU A 87 9.38 -4.72 -12.60
N ASP A 88 10.29 -5.46 -13.25
CA ASP A 88 10.31 -5.57 -14.73
C ASP A 88 9.00 -6.17 -15.30
N GLU A 89 8.38 -7.08 -14.55
CA GLU A 89 7.12 -7.75 -14.87
C GLU A 89 6.41 -8.19 -13.59
N ASP A 90 5.08 -8.28 -13.65
CA ASP A 90 4.28 -8.84 -12.56
C ASP A 90 4.68 -10.29 -12.27
N ILE A 91 4.76 -10.62 -10.98
CA ILE A 91 5.06 -11.98 -10.53
C ILE A 91 3.74 -12.72 -10.31
N ASP A 92 3.36 -13.57 -11.27
CA ASP A 92 2.18 -14.41 -11.19
C ASP A 92 2.49 -15.81 -10.64
N LEU A 93 1.86 -16.14 -9.51
CA LEU A 93 2.05 -17.40 -8.79
C LEU A 93 0.73 -18.16 -8.72
N THR A 94 0.56 -19.16 -9.60
CA THR A 94 -0.60 -20.05 -9.54
C THR A 94 -0.49 -20.96 -8.32
N ILE A 95 -1.55 -21.01 -7.51
CA ILE A 95 -1.60 -21.78 -6.25
C ILE A 95 -2.60 -22.93 -6.34
N GLY A 96 -2.31 -24.00 -5.62
CA GLY A 96 -3.18 -25.18 -5.46
C GLY A 96 -3.66 -25.35 -4.03
N THR A 97 -4.64 -26.22 -3.83
CA THR A 97 -5.23 -26.53 -2.52
C THR A 97 -5.14 -28.01 -2.21
N ILE A 98 -4.92 -28.34 -0.94
CA ILE A 98 -5.24 -29.67 -0.40
C ILE A 98 -6.44 -29.49 0.49
N GLU A 99 -7.53 -30.20 0.22
CA GLU A 99 -8.79 -30.04 0.94
C GLU A 99 -9.25 -31.34 1.59
N TYR A 100 -9.75 -31.23 2.81
CA TYR A 100 -10.55 -32.24 3.49
C TYR A 100 -11.93 -31.66 3.75
N GLU A 101 -12.98 -32.38 3.34
CA GLU A 101 -14.37 -32.02 3.62
C GLU A 101 -14.93 -32.97 4.67
N GLY A 102 -15.32 -32.44 5.83
CA GLY A 102 -15.94 -33.21 6.90
C GLY A 102 -17.42 -33.51 6.63
N GLU A 103 -17.99 -34.47 7.36
CA GLU A 103 -19.40 -34.85 7.21
C GLU A 103 -20.40 -33.70 7.49
N ASP A 104 -19.99 -32.69 8.25
CA ASP A 104 -20.78 -31.49 8.55
C ASP A 104 -20.65 -30.38 7.49
N GLY A 105 -19.86 -30.60 6.44
CA GLY A 105 -19.57 -29.62 5.39
C GLY A 105 -18.45 -28.64 5.75
N THR A 106 -17.77 -28.80 6.89
CA THR A 106 -16.59 -28.02 7.22
C THR A 106 -15.43 -28.43 6.30
N ILE A 107 -14.77 -27.46 5.67
CA ILE A 107 -13.60 -27.70 4.82
C ILE A 107 -12.34 -27.26 5.57
N LEU A 108 -11.33 -28.13 5.62
CA LEU A 108 -9.96 -27.76 5.96
C LEU A 108 -9.13 -27.71 4.70
N ALA A 109 -8.47 -26.58 4.48
CA ALA A 109 -7.72 -26.33 3.26
C ALA A 109 -6.30 -25.89 3.57
N TYR A 110 -5.32 -26.60 3.02
CA TYR A 110 -3.95 -26.10 2.92
C TYR A 110 -3.79 -25.36 1.59
N GLN A 111 -3.30 -24.12 1.62
CA GLN A 111 -3.05 -23.31 0.42
C GLN A 111 -1.87 -22.36 0.64
N ALA A 112 -0.88 -22.35 -0.26
CA ALA A 112 0.26 -21.43 -0.22
C ALA A 112 0.98 -21.33 1.16
N GLY A 113 1.10 -22.44 1.89
CA GLY A 113 1.71 -22.48 3.23
C GLY A 113 0.75 -22.21 4.40
N SER A 114 -0.46 -21.73 4.14
CA SER A 114 -1.50 -21.50 5.15
C SER A 114 -2.43 -22.69 5.32
N VAL A 115 -3.14 -22.76 6.44
CA VAL A 115 -4.24 -23.69 6.68
C VAL A 115 -5.48 -22.90 7.09
N PHE A 116 -6.55 -23.06 6.34
CA PHE A 116 -7.84 -22.45 6.60
C PHE A 116 -8.88 -23.48 7.05
N ARG A 117 -9.83 -23.03 7.87
CA ARG A 117 -11.09 -23.72 8.13
C ARG A 117 -12.23 -22.89 7.59
N GLU A 118 -13.01 -23.48 6.69
CA GLU A 118 -14.18 -22.87 6.06
C GLU A 118 -15.45 -23.59 6.53
N THR A 119 -16.43 -22.83 7.04
CA THR A 119 -17.75 -23.35 7.44
C THR A 119 -18.89 -22.88 6.55
N GLY A 120 -18.57 -22.28 5.39
CA GLY A 120 -19.49 -21.76 4.38
C GLY A 120 -19.94 -20.31 4.63
N ASN A 121 -19.81 -19.83 5.87
CA ASN A 121 -20.10 -18.45 6.26
C ASN A 121 -18.86 -17.68 6.76
N GLU A 122 -17.78 -18.38 7.05
CA GLU A 122 -16.59 -17.85 7.73
C GLU A 122 -15.37 -18.71 7.35
N THR A 123 -14.28 -18.03 6.97
CA THR A 123 -12.96 -18.62 6.78
C THR A 123 -12.08 -18.23 7.96
N ARG A 124 -11.52 -19.19 8.69
CA ARG A 124 -10.58 -18.94 9.80
C ARG A 124 -9.19 -19.43 9.48
N VAL A 125 -8.18 -18.62 9.80
CA VAL A 125 -6.78 -19.01 9.75
C VAL A 125 -6.48 -19.96 10.92
N ILE A 126 -6.12 -21.21 10.62
CA ILE A 126 -5.69 -22.23 11.60
C ILE A 126 -4.16 -22.28 11.68
N SER A 127 -3.49 -22.11 10.55
CA SER A 127 -2.03 -21.93 10.45
C SER A 127 -1.72 -20.80 9.48
N SER A 128 -0.97 -19.81 9.92
CA SER A 128 -0.56 -18.69 9.07
C SER A 128 0.46 -19.14 8.01
N PRO A 129 0.46 -18.52 6.82
CA PRO A 129 1.53 -18.73 5.85
C PRO A 129 2.86 -18.17 6.38
N PRO A 130 4.01 -18.66 5.89
CA PRO A 130 5.33 -18.21 6.33
C PRO A 130 5.76 -16.85 5.72
N ILE A 131 4.80 -15.95 5.50
CA ILE A 131 5.06 -14.57 5.06
C ILE A 131 5.48 -13.76 6.29
N TYR A 132 6.56 -13.00 6.17
CA TYR A 132 7.03 -12.17 7.27
C TYR A 132 7.64 -10.86 6.75
N TYR A 133 7.45 -9.82 7.55
CA TYR A 133 8.00 -8.50 7.33
C TYR A 133 9.03 -8.18 8.43
N GLU A 134 10.25 -7.86 8.04
CA GLU A 134 11.32 -7.47 8.96
C GLU A 134 11.42 -5.94 9.06
N LYS A 135 10.92 -5.39 10.18
CA LYS A 135 10.82 -3.92 10.38
C LYS A 135 12.15 -3.16 10.35
N THR A 136 13.27 -3.80 10.71
CA THR A 136 14.57 -3.12 10.81
C THR A 136 15.19 -2.85 9.45
N THR A 137 14.88 -3.71 8.49
CA THR A 137 15.41 -3.72 7.12
C THR A 137 14.30 -3.45 6.12
N GLU A 138 13.08 -3.19 6.58
CA GLU A 138 11.87 -2.99 5.79
C GLU A 138 11.76 -4.03 4.65
N THR A 139 11.97 -5.30 5.02
CA THR A 139 12.03 -6.40 4.06
C THR A 139 10.80 -7.29 4.15
N LEU A 140 10.05 -7.42 3.05
CA LEU A 140 8.98 -8.40 2.92
C LEU A 140 9.52 -9.69 2.29
N THR A 141 9.27 -10.82 2.95
CA THR A 141 9.56 -12.15 2.40
C THR A 141 8.27 -12.93 2.19
N LEU A 142 8.01 -13.27 0.93
CA LEU A 142 6.81 -13.95 0.43
C LEU A 142 7.18 -15.33 -0.15
N PRO A 143 7.33 -16.36 0.68
CA PRO A 143 7.51 -17.73 0.23
C PRO A 143 6.15 -18.38 -0.05
N VAL A 144 5.88 -18.72 -1.31
CA VAL A 144 4.66 -19.37 -1.76
C VAL A 144 4.93 -20.85 -2.02
N VAL A 145 4.36 -21.73 -1.18
CA VAL A 145 4.54 -23.18 -1.29
C VAL A 145 3.31 -23.82 -1.94
N THR A 146 3.51 -24.49 -3.07
CA THR A 146 2.45 -25.09 -3.89
C THR A 146 2.69 -26.57 -4.14
N VAL A 147 1.60 -27.31 -4.31
CA VAL A 147 1.63 -28.73 -4.63
C VAL A 147 1.66 -28.94 -6.13
N SER A 148 2.49 -29.87 -6.58
CA SER A 148 2.48 -30.31 -7.97
C SER A 148 1.52 -31.49 -8.18
N GLY A 149 0.67 -31.37 -9.21
CA GLY A 149 -0.27 -32.39 -9.63
C GLY A 149 -1.61 -32.43 -8.87
N GLU A 150 -2.43 -33.43 -9.22
CA GLU A 150 -3.76 -33.67 -8.65
C GLU A 150 -3.87 -35.12 -8.20
N GLN A 151 -4.34 -35.35 -6.97
CA GLN A 151 -4.51 -36.71 -6.45
C GLN A 151 -5.41 -36.76 -5.21
N ASN A 152 -5.82 -37.98 -4.85
CA ASN A 152 -6.51 -38.25 -3.59
C ASN A 152 -5.50 -38.80 -2.57
N LEU A 153 -5.46 -38.20 -1.39
CA LEU A 153 -4.67 -38.62 -0.24
C LEU A 153 -5.56 -39.44 0.69
N GLY A 154 -5.15 -40.67 0.96
CA GLY A 154 -5.82 -41.51 1.94
C GLY A 154 -5.25 -41.29 3.35
N THR A 155 -5.95 -41.81 4.35
CA THR A 155 -5.36 -41.97 5.69
C THR A 155 -4.12 -42.88 5.64
N GLY A 156 -3.01 -42.42 6.22
CA GLY A 156 -1.76 -43.16 6.35
C GLY A 156 -0.54 -42.41 5.82
N GLY A 157 0.55 -43.14 5.58
CA GLY A 157 1.83 -42.56 5.22
C GLY A 157 1.82 -41.83 3.88
N ILE A 158 2.23 -40.56 3.90
CA ILE A 158 2.48 -39.74 2.71
C ILE A 158 3.96 -39.36 2.63
N GLY A 159 4.45 -39.17 1.41
CA GLY A 159 5.78 -38.64 1.12
C GLY A 159 5.65 -37.26 0.51
N ILE A 160 6.51 -36.34 0.95
CA ILE A 160 6.58 -34.97 0.42
C ILE A 160 8.03 -34.72 -0.01
N SER A 161 8.23 -34.29 -1.25
CA SER A 161 9.55 -33.97 -1.78
C SER A 161 9.52 -32.64 -2.51
N HIS A 162 10.60 -31.88 -2.34
CA HIS A 162 10.89 -30.72 -3.18
C HIS A 162 10.96 -31.13 -4.66
N GLU A 163 10.34 -30.33 -5.52
CA GLU A 163 10.42 -30.47 -6.96
C GLU A 163 11.26 -29.34 -7.57
N GLU A 164 10.81 -28.11 -7.38
CA GLU A 164 11.42 -26.93 -7.98
C GLU A 164 11.30 -25.73 -7.05
N THR A 165 12.26 -24.80 -7.14
CA THR A 165 12.16 -23.47 -6.55
C THR A 165 12.44 -22.47 -7.63
N THR A 166 11.47 -21.60 -7.89
CA THR A 166 11.62 -20.42 -8.73
C THR A 166 11.77 -19.22 -7.80
N THR A 167 12.91 -18.54 -7.88
CA THR A 167 13.13 -17.28 -7.17
C THR A 167 12.91 -16.13 -8.15
N PHE A 168 12.05 -15.19 -7.75
CA PHE A 168 11.86 -13.94 -8.47
C PHE A 168 12.82 -12.96 -7.81
N ARG A 169 13.93 -12.76 -8.52
CA ARG A 169 15.29 -12.81 -7.98
C ARG A 169 15.59 -11.72 -6.94
N GLU A 170 15.82 -12.18 -5.71
CA GLU A 170 16.82 -11.68 -4.76
C GLU A 170 16.79 -10.16 -4.44
N SER A 171 16.05 -9.78 -3.39
CA SER A 171 16.00 -8.42 -2.84
C SER A 171 15.76 -7.35 -3.90
N ALA A 172 14.62 -7.40 -4.60
CA ALA A 172 14.18 -6.26 -5.39
C ALA A 172 14.12 -5.07 -4.45
N VAL A 173 14.97 -4.06 -4.71
CA VAL A 173 14.89 -2.79 -3.99
C VAL A 173 13.65 -2.11 -4.53
N VAL A 174 12.66 -1.99 -3.66
CA VAL A 174 11.36 -1.36 -3.92
C VAL A 174 11.17 -0.19 -2.96
N GLU A 175 12.29 0.40 -2.54
CA GLU A 175 12.33 1.60 -1.71
C GLU A 175 11.67 2.75 -2.46
N ASN A 176 10.90 3.56 -1.72
CA ASN A 176 10.16 4.69 -2.26
C ASN A 176 9.12 4.29 -3.32
N GLU A 177 8.63 3.05 -3.25
CA GLU A 177 7.63 2.50 -4.16
C GLU A 177 6.54 1.76 -3.39
N SER A 178 5.40 1.56 -4.04
CA SER A 178 4.36 0.66 -3.53
C SER A 178 4.43 -0.71 -4.21
N VAL A 179 4.15 -1.76 -3.43
CA VAL A 179 4.04 -3.14 -3.89
C VAL A 179 2.64 -3.63 -3.60
N THR A 180 1.92 -4.03 -4.64
CA THR A 180 0.57 -4.58 -4.55
C THR A 180 0.60 -6.09 -4.71
N ILE A 181 0.02 -6.78 -3.73
CA ILE A 181 -0.14 -8.24 -3.66
C ILE A 181 -1.63 -8.54 -3.78
N THR A 182 -2.02 -9.20 -4.87
CA THR A 182 -3.40 -9.59 -5.13
C THR A 182 -3.54 -11.10 -4.97
N VAL A 183 -4.42 -11.53 -4.06
CA VAL A 183 -4.70 -12.94 -3.81
C VAL A 183 -6.10 -13.29 -4.29
N GLU A 184 -6.19 -14.08 -5.36
CA GLU A 184 -7.43 -14.70 -5.84
C GLU A 184 -7.55 -16.10 -5.23
N SER A 185 -8.59 -16.35 -4.42
CA SER A 185 -8.76 -17.65 -3.76
C SER A 185 -10.19 -17.87 -3.26
N GLU A 186 -10.66 -19.13 -3.24
CA GLU A 186 -11.90 -19.48 -2.52
C GLU A 186 -11.82 -19.15 -1.02
N TYR A 187 -10.61 -19.04 -0.45
CA TYR A 187 -10.34 -18.73 0.95
C TYR A 187 -9.94 -17.26 1.17
N TYR A 188 -10.30 -16.35 0.26
CA TYR A 188 -9.88 -14.94 0.29
C TYR A 188 -10.16 -14.24 1.63
N ARG A 189 -11.27 -14.55 2.33
CA ARG A 189 -11.57 -13.97 3.66
C ARG A 189 -10.55 -14.36 4.72
N GLY A 190 -9.97 -15.57 4.59
CA GLY A 190 -8.88 -16.01 5.43
C GLY A 190 -7.58 -15.24 5.16
N TRP A 191 -7.33 -14.91 3.89
CA TRP A 191 -6.20 -14.06 3.48
C TRP A 191 -6.36 -12.61 3.95
N GLU A 192 -7.54 -12.01 3.75
CA GLU A 192 -7.93 -10.70 4.32
C GLU A 192 -7.63 -10.66 5.82
N SER A 193 -8.25 -11.59 6.58
CA SER A 193 -8.05 -11.68 8.04
C SER A 193 -6.57 -11.88 8.42
N TYR A 194 -5.79 -12.57 7.60
CA TYR A 194 -4.37 -12.78 7.86
C TYR A 194 -3.57 -11.48 7.72
N PHE A 195 -3.76 -10.74 6.62
CA PHE A 195 -3.01 -9.51 6.35
C PHE A 195 -3.36 -8.40 7.33
N GLU A 196 -4.65 -8.20 7.65
CA GLU A 196 -5.08 -7.26 8.70
C GLU A 196 -4.40 -7.54 10.04
N GLN A 197 -4.36 -8.82 10.45
CA GLN A 197 -3.76 -9.20 11.73
C GLN A 197 -2.23 -9.07 11.75
N GLN A 198 -1.55 -9.26 10.62
CA GLN A 198 -0.09 -9.21 10.57
C GLN A 198 0.47 -7.80 10.36
N ALA A 199 -0.16 -7.02 9.48
CA ALA A 199 0.39 -5.74 9.02
C ALA A 199 -0.52 -4.54 9.34
N GLY A 200 -1.73 -4.78 9.85
CA GLY A 200 -2.72 -3.74 10.18
C GLY A 200 -3.76 -3.55 9.09
N ASP A 201 -4.83 -2.85 9.41
CA ASP A 201 -5.95 -2.66 8.49
C ASP A 201 -5.58 -1.80 7.26
N THR A 202 -4.50 -1.02 7.34
CA THR A 202 -4.06 -0.09 6.28
C THR A 202 -3.48 -0.77 5.06
N VAL A 203 -3.03 -2.02 5.20
CA VAL A 203 -2.47 -2.75 4.05
C VAL A 203 -3.54 -3.32 3.15
N VAL A 204 -4.76 -3.57 3.64
CA VAL A 204 -5.84 -4.13 2.81
C VAL A 204 -6.52 -2.98 2.08
N ARG A 205 -6.27 -2.87 0.77
CA ARG A 205 -6.80 -1.77 -0.06
C ARG A 205 -8.18 -2.09 -0.61
N ASN A 206 -8.40 -3.33 -1.05
CA ASN A 206 -9.67 -3.72 -1.64
C ASN A 206 -9.98 -5.21 -1.41
N VAL A 207 -11.27 -5.52 -1.27
CA VAL A 207 -11.79 -6.89 -1.17
C VAL A 207 -12.98 -7.05 -2.12
N ASP A 208 -12.77 -7.78 -3.21
CA ASP A 208 -13.82 -8.10 -4.16
C ASP A 208 -14.44 -9.46 -3.82
N HIS A 209 -15.63 -9.45 -3.25
CA HIS A 209 -16.35 -10.68 -2.88
C HIS A 209 -16.89 -11.48 -4.08
N ASP A 210 -17.12 -10.83 -5.22
CA ASP A 210 -17.67 -11.47 -6.42
C ASP A 210 -16.56 -12.22 -7.16
N ASN A 211 -15.40 -11.59 -7.29
CA ASN A 211 -14.20 -12.20 -7.87
C ASN A 211 -13.35 -12.98 -6.85
N ARG A 212 -13.67 -12.87 -5.56
CA ARG A 212 -12.97 -13.55 -4.45
C ARG A 212 -11.49 -13.18 -4.40
N THR A 213 -11.22 -11.89 -4.49
CA THR A 213 -9.87 -11.34 -4.45
C THR A 213 -9.68 -10.44 -3.22
N VAL A 214 -8.46 -10.43 -2.70
CA VAL A 214 -7.99 -9.47 -1.69
C VAL A 214 -6.76 -8.79 -2.26
N GLU A 215 -6.76 -7.47 -2.26
CA GLU A 215 -5.64 -6.64 -2.68
C GLU A 215 -4.98 -6.00 -1.47
N VAL A 216 -3.67 -6.19 -1.35
CA VAL A 216 -2.87 -5.74 -0.23
C VAL A 216 -1.71 -4.90 -0.74
N GLN A 217 -1.51 -3.72 -0.17
CA GLN A 217 -0.41 -2.83 -0.53
C GLN A 217 0.54 -2.61 0.65
N VAL A 218 1.84 -2.63 0.35
CA VAL A 218 2.93 -2.29 1.27
C VAL A 218 3.94 -1.40 0.55
N GLY A 219 4.73 -0.65 1.30
CA GLY A 219 5.57 0.39 0.72
C GLY A 219 4.77 1.62 0.32
N TYR A 220 5.42 2.78 0.37
CA TYR A 220 4.88 4.06 -0.07
C TYR A 220 6.04 4.97 -0.49
N LEU A 221 5.73 5.98 -1.28
CA LEU A 221 6.73 6.94 -1.73
C LEU A 221 7.15 7.86 -0.57
N SER A 222 8.45 8.01 -0.31
CA SER A 222 8.99 9.04 0.58
C SER A 222 9.91 9.99 -0.18
N VAL A 223 9.98 11.25 0.28
CA VAL A 223 10.77 12.33 -0.35
C VAL A 223 11.66 13.04 0.66
N ASP A 224 12.08 12.36 1.71
CA ASP A 224 12.88 12.94 2.80
C ASP A 224 14.13 13.69 2.30
N GLU A 225 14.69 13.31 1.14
CA GLU A 225 15.87 13.93 0.52
C GLU A 225 15.54 14.96 -0.60
N ALA A 226 14.26 15.19 -0.90
CA ALA A 226 13.83 16.03 -2.02
C ALA A 226 14.14 17.51 -1.83
N PHE A 227 14.12 17.97 -0.58
CA PHE A 227 14.24 19.38 -0.24
C PHE A 227 15.50 19.70 0.57
N GLU A 228 16.48 18.78 0.62
CA GLU A 228 17.80 19.04 1.22
C GLU A 228 18.61 20.07 0.41
N ASP A 229 18.33 20.20 -0.88
CA ASP A 229 18.95 21.14 -1.81
C ASP A 229 17.93 22.18 -2.29
N GLY A 230 18.42 23.34 -2.72
CA GLY A 230 17.58 24.40 -3.27
C GLY A 230 16.84 23.99 -4.55
N MET A 231 17.54 23.34 -5.47
CA MET A 231 16.92 22.78 -6.67
C MET A 231 17.43 21.37 -6.95
N VAL A 232 16.51 20.45 -7.22
CA VAL A 232 16.80 19.11 -7.75
C VAL A 232 16.21 19.03 -9.15
N VAL A 233 17.07 18.81 -10.15
CA VAL A 233 16.68 18.76 -11.56
C VAL A 233 17.23 17.51 -12.25
N SER A 234 16.40 16.81 -13.03
CA SER A 234 16.80 15.55 -13.68
C SER A 234 17.54 15.74 -15.00
N GLU A 235 17.33 16.85 -15.71
CA GLU A 235 17.90 17.05 -17.06
C GLU A 235 18.61 18.40 -17.26
N ASN A 236 17.83 19.47 -17.42
CA ASN A 236 18.30 20.73 -17.96
C ASN A 236 18.04 21.86 -16.97
N PHE A 237 19.04 22.71 -16.79
CA PHE A 237 18.87 23.99 -16.11
C PHE A 237 19.69 25.06 -16.83
N ASP A 238 19.17 26.29 -16.91
CA ASP A 238 19.97 27.45 -17.32
C ASP A 238 21.10 27.63 -16.28
N ASP A 239 22.33 27.93 -16.69
CA ASP A 239 23.51 28.10 -15.82
C ASP A 239 23.38 29.30 -14.84
N PHE A 240 22.18 29.85 -14.69
CA PHE A 240 21.79 31.00 -13.88
C PHE A 240 22.67 32.23 -14.13
N GLU A 241 23.29 32.35 -15.32
CA GLU A 241 24.30 33.38 -15.62
C GLU A 241 23.79 34.81 -15.39
N ASN A 242 22.46 34.97 -15.38
CA ASN A 242 21.81 36.23 -15.13
C ASN A 242 20.86 36.22 -13.92
N ALA A 243 20.75 35.19 -13.09
CA ALA A 243 19.88 35.19 -11.90
C ALA A 243 20.71 35.23 -10.61
N ASP A 244 20.14 35.74 -9.52
CA ASP A 244 20.78 35.72 -8.20
C ASP A 244 20.31 34.49 -7.42
N VAL A 245 21.14 33.43 -7.42
CA VAL A 245 20.87 32.19 -6.69
C VAL A 245 21.73 32.18 -5.41
N GLU A 246 21.13 32.60 -4.30
CA GLU A 246 21.79 32.66 -2.99
C GLU A 246 21.57 31.36 -2.22
N ASN A 247 22.66 30.73 -1.76
CA ASN A 247 22.64 29.46 -1.00
C ASN A 247 21.92 28.27 -1.67
N GLY A 248 21.31 28.44 -2.84
CA GLY A 248 20.70 27.36 -3.62
C GLY A 248 21.77 26.45 -4.21
N THR A 249 21.98 25.30 -3.60
CA THR A 249 22.63 24.19 -4.28
C THR A 249 21.68 23.66 -5.35
N VAL A 250 22.20 23.56 -6.57
CA VAL A 250 21.51 22.84 -7.64
C VAL A 250 22.14 21.47 -7.74
N ARG A 251 21.32 20.45 -7.54
CA ARG A 251 21.70 19.05 -7.64
C ARG A 251 21.05 18.44 -8.87
N GLU A 252 21.88 17.80 -9.68
CA GLU A 252 21.41 16.92 -10.75
C GLU A 252 20.95 15.61 -10.11
N GLY A 253 19.70 15.20 -10.36
CA GLY A 253 19.11 13.98 -9.84
C GLY A 253 17.64 13.84 -10.18
N SER A 254 17.15 12.61 -10.25
CA SER A 254 15.71 12.34 -10.34
C SER A 254 15.10 12.18 -8.95
N MET A 255 13.80 12.37 -8.89
CA MET A 255 12.93 12.13 -7.75
C MET A 255 11.67 11.41 -8.26
N PRO A 256 11.03 10.52 -7.48
CA PRO A 256 9.92 9.73 -8.01
C PRO A 256 8.70 10.59 -8.36
N GLU A 257 8.01 10.23 -9.44
CA GLU A 257 6.79 10.91 -9.89
C GLU A 257 5.63 10.71 -8.90
N LEU A 258 4.78 11.73 -8.74
CA LEU A 258 3.59 11.67 -7.87
C LEU A 258 2.31 11.32 -8.60
N ASP A 259 2.37 11.02 -9.90
CA ASP A 259 1.22 10.74 -10.76
C ASP A 259 0.25 9.74 -10.13
N PRO A 260 0.66 8.51 -9.75
CA PRO A 260 -0.26 7.54 -9.17
C PRO A 260 -0.82 8.00 -7.82
N VAL A 261 -0.04 8.75 -7.05
CA VAL A 261 -0.43 9.26 -5.72
C VAL A 261 -1.48 10.36 -5.86
N ILE A 262 -1.27 11.33 -6.75
CA ILE A 262 -2.20 12.44 -6.98
C ILE A 262 -3.49 11.92 -7.64
N GLU A 263 -3.40 10.96 -8.56
CA GLU A 263 -4.57 10.31 -9.16
C GLU A 263 -5.41 9.55 -8.12
N GLU A 264 -4.78 8.81 -7.20
CA GLU A 264 -5.46 8.16 -6.07
C GLU A 264 -6.15 9.22 -5.17
N MET A 265 -5.48 10.34 -4.88
CA MET A 265 -6.06 11.41 -4.07
C MET A 265 -7.31 12.03 -4.69
N ILE A 266 -7.34 12.18 -6.01
CA ILE A 266 -8.50 12.71 -6.74
C ILE A 266 -9.68 11.73 -6.67
N ASP A 267 -9.44 10.44 -6.93
CA ASP A 267 -10.52 9.42 -6.87
C ASP A 267 -11.11 9.32 -5.45
N ASP A 268 -10.26 9.39 -4.42
CA ASP A 268 -10.70 9.31 -3.02
C ASP A 268 -11.48 10.55 -2.54
N HIS A 269 -11.20 11.73 -3.10
CA HIS A 269 -11.71 13.02 -2.61
C HIS A 269 -12.56 13.79 -3.62
N GLU A 270 -12.97 13.20 -4.75
CA GLU A 270 -13.83 13.88 -5.74
C GLU A 270 -15.18 14.37 -5.16
N ASP A 271 -15.64 13.74 -4.08
CA ASP A 271 -16.89 14.05 -3.38
C ASP A 271 -16.71 14.98 -2.15
N ASP A 272 -15.48 15.43 -1.87
CA ASP A 272 -15.19 16.27 -0.70
C ASP A 272 -15.68 17.73 -0.86
N ASP A 273 -15.62 18.48 0.24
CA ASP A 273 -16.11 19.87 0.25
C ASP A 273 -15.21 20.79 -0.56
N SER A 274 -15.81 21.64 -1.39
CA SER A 274 -15.09 22.72 -2.09
C SER A 274 -14.63 23.83 -1.11
N LEU A 275 -13.64 24.61 -1.54
CA LEU A 275 -13.22 25.84 -0.88
C LEU A 275 -14.41 26.79 -0.70
N PRO A 276 -14.59 27.37 0.49
CA PRO A 276 -15.70 28.28 0.74
C PRO A 276 -15.48 29.67 0.09
N THR A 277 -14.24 30.03 -0.23
CA THR A 277 -13.85 31.28 -0.90
C THR A 277 -12.42 31.19 -1.42
N THR A 278 -12.11 31.91 -2.51
CA THR A 278 -10.74 32.22 -2.97
C THR A 278 -10.32 33.65 -2.59
N ASN A 279 -11.18 34.38 -1.87
CA ASN A 279 -10.94 35.74 -1.40
C ASN A 279 -11.46 35.91 0.04
N GLY A 280 -10.56 35.80 1.01
CA GLY A 280 -10.82 35.81 2.44
C GLY A 280 -9.99 34.79 3.19
N THR A 281 -10.34 34.56 4.45
CA THR A 281 -9.68 33.56 5.31
C THR A 281 -10.52 32.30 5.40
N ILE A 282 -9.89 31.13 5.23
CA ILE A 282 -10.47 29.82 5.47
C ILE A 282 -9.81 29.18 6.69
N ALA A 283 -10.58 28.42 7.46
CA ALA A 283 -10.05 27.64 8.57
C ALA A 283 -9.45 26.33 8.04
N GLY A 284 -8.29 25.97 8.57
CA GLY A 284 -7.58 24.73 8.24
C GLY A 284 -8.09 23.49 8.98
N ASN A 285 -7.22 22.48 9.09
CA ASN A 285 -7.55 21.15 9.60
C ASN A 285 -8.63 20.44 8.76
N LYS A 286 -8.47 20.50 7.42
CA LYS A 286 -9.45 19.98 6.47
C LYS A 286 -8.85 19.74 5.08
N THR A 287 -9.41 18.77 4.36
CA THR A 287 -9.19 18.55 2.92
C THR A 287 -10.29 19.22 2.09
N TYR A 288 -9.90 19.87 1.00
CA TYR A 288 -10.80 20.47 0.02
C TYR A 288 -10.51 19.92 -1.38
N PHE A 289 -11.54 19.82 -2.22
CA PHE A 289 -11.43 19.42 -3.62
C PHE A 289 -11.91 20.55 -4.55
N GLU A 290 -11.17 20.81 -5.63
CA GLU A 290 -11.51 21.80 -6.65
C GLU A 290 -11.18 21.30 -8.07
N ASP A 291 -11.97 21.67 -9.06
CA ASP A 291 -11.62 21.44 -10.47
C ASP A 291 -10.51 22.40 -10.95
N GLU A 292 -10.46 23.61 -10.38
CA GLU A 292 -9.44 24.62 -10.68
C GLU A 292 -9.35 25.63 -9.54
N ILE A 293 -8.16 26.20 -9.33
CA ILE A 293 -7.97 27.34 -8.41
C ILE A 293 -7.61 28.58 -9.22
N THR A 294 -8.32 29.68 -8.97
CA THR A 294 -7.96 31.00 -9.49
C THR A 294 -8.05 32.04 -8.37
N ILE A 295 -6.96 32.75 -8.11
CA ILE A 295 -6.89 33.89 -7.20
C ILE A 295 -6.55 35.13 -8.03
N GLY A 296 -7.54 35.97 -8.30
CA GLY A 296 -7.34 37.16 -9.14
C GLY A 296 -6.48 38.24 -8.48
N GLY A 297 -5.93 39.18 -9.26
CA GLY A 297 -4.95 40.16 -8.77
C GLY A 297 -5.37 41.11 -7.63
N GLU A 298 -6.67 41.25 -7.33
CA GLU A 298 -7.17 42.01 -6.18
C GLU A 298 -7.64 41.10 -5.01
N GLU A 299 -7.49 39.80 -5.15
CA GLU A 299 -7.97 38.78 -4.22
C GLU A 299 -6.86 38.27 -3.32
N GLN A 300 -7.24 37.84 -2.12
CA GLN A 300 -6.33 37.25 -1.15
C GLN A 300 -7.00 36.06 -0.49
N LEU A 301 -6.44 34.87 -0.67
CA LEU A 301 -6.79 33.66 0.09
C LEU A 301 -5.80 33.48 1.23
N VAL A 302 -6.29 33.48 2.47
CA VAL A 302 -5.53 33.12 3.65
C VAL A 302 -6.01 31.77 4.17
N VAL A 303 -5.12 30.80 4.27
CA VAL A 303 -5.40 29.49 4.87
C VAL A 303 -4.83 29.48 6.28
N ASP A 304 -5.71 29.52 7.28
CA ASP A 304 -5.35 29.47 8.70
C ASP A 304 -5.07 28.02 9.13
N THR A 305 -3.79 27.64 9.14
CA THR A 305 -3.32 26.30 9.55
C THR A 305 -3.06 26.20 11.06
N SER A 306 -3.42 27.21 11.86
CA SER A 306 -3.16 27.23 13.32
C SER A 306 -3.79 26.05 14.09
N THR A 307 -4.82 25.42 13.53
CA THR A 307 -5.57 24.32 14.17
C THR A 307 -5.29 22.93 13.60
N GLY A 308 -4.50 22.84 12.53
CA GLY A 308 -4.13 21.58 11.85
C GLY A 308 -3.79 21.80 10.38
N ASN A 309 -3.20 20.77 9.76
CA ASN A 309 -2.82 20.77 8.35
C ASN A 309 -4.03 21.00 7.45
N THR A 310 -3.82 21.65 6.31
CA THR A 310 -4.86 21.84 5.29
C THR A 310 -4.39 21.29 3.97
N THR A 311 -5.24 20.50 3.33
CA THR A 311 -4.96 19.93 2.01
C THR A 311 -5.95 20.49 1.00
N ILE A 312 -5.47 20.87 -0.17
CA ILE A 312 -6.31 21.26 -1.30
C ILE A 312 -5.90 20.38 -2.50
N ILE A 313 -6.83 19.55 -2.95
CA ILE A 313 -6.65 18.68 -4.12
C ILE A 313 -7.32 19.37 -5.31
N VAL A 314 -6.59 19.51 -6.41
CA VAL A 314 -7.01 20.27 -7.59
C VAL A 314 -6.94 19.38 -8.83
N ASP A 315 -8.08 18.96 -9.37
CA ASP A 315 -8.13 18.25 -10.67
C ASP A 315 -8.09 19.22 -11.86
N GLY A 316 -7.04 20.02 -11.90
CA GLY A 316 -6.84 21.03 -12.93
C GLY A 316 -5.87 22.13 -12.51
N ASN A 317 -5.96 23.28 -13.17
CA ASN A 317 -4.94 24.33 -13.05
C ASN A 317 -5.06 25.15 -11.76
N THR A 318 -3.92 25.65 -11.30
CA THR A 318 -3.82 26.61 -10.20
C THR A 318 -3.19 27.91 -10.71
N SER A 319 -3.97 28.98 -10.77
CA SER A 319 -3.56 30.32 -11.24
C SER A 319 -3.64 31.36 -10.12
N ILE A 320 -2.55 32.08 -9.89
CA ILE A 320 -2.39 33.03 -8.79
C ILE A 320 -1.86 34.36 -9.33
N GLU A 321 -2.76 35.31 -9.50
CA GLU A 321 -2.43 36.73 -9.77
C GLU A 321 -2.46 37.58 -8.48
N GLY A 322 -3.20 37.13 -7.47
CA GLY A 322 -3.40 37.81 -6.19
C GLY A 322 -2.48 37.32 -5.08
N GLN A 323 -3.05 36.99 -3.92
CA GLN A 323 -2.28 36.51 -2.78
C GLN A 323 -2.79 35.16 -2.27
N LEU A 324 -1.89 34.18 -2.13
CA LEU A 324 -2.11 32.94 -1.40
C LEU A 324 -1.21 32.94 -0.17
N VAL A 325 -1.80 32.84 1.01
CA VAL A 325 -1.07 32.92 2.28
C VAL A 325 -1.40 31.72 3.14
N ALA A 326 -0.38 30.92 3.51
CA ALA A 326 -0.47 29.99 4.63
C ALA A 326 -0.17 30.75 5.93
N ASP A 327 -1.07 30.64 6.91
CA ASP A 327 -0.95 31.28 8.22
C ASP A 327 -0.95 30.23 9.33
N PRO A 328 0.24 29.74 9.74
CA PRO A 328 0.36 28.75 10.80
C PRO A 328 0.19 29.30 12.22
N ASP A 329 0.14 30.62 12.42
CA ASP A 329 0.10 31.27 13.76
C ASP A 329 1.12 30.69 14.77
N GLY A 330 2.33 30.39 14.28
CA GLY A 330 3.42 29.82 15.08
C GLY A 330 3.27 28.33 15.43
N SER A 331 2.37 27.61 14.77
CA SER A 331 2.37 26.14 14.72
C SER A 331 3.29 25.60 13.63
N ASP A 332 3.52 24.29 13.62
CA ASP A 332 4.30 23.60 12.58
C ASP A 332 3.38 22.98 11.50
N HIS A 333 2.09 23.36 11.48
CA HIS A 333 1.14 22.83 10.51
C HIS A 333 1.31 23.45 9.13
N GLU A 334 0.87 22.71 8.13
CA GLU A 334 1.24 22.94 6.74
C GLU A 334 0.00 23.08 5.85
N LEU A 335 0.14 23.87 4.79
CA LEU A 335 -0.75 23.89 3.64
C LEU A 335 -0.14 23.04 2.54
N ARG A 336 -0.86 22.00 2.11
CA ARG A 336 -0.49 21.16 0.96
C ARG A 336 -1.47 21.36 -0.18
N ILE A 337 -0.95 21.51 -1.39
CA ILE A 337 -1.75 21.64 -2.60
C ILE A 337 -1.28 20.58 -3.60
N TYR A 338 -2.18 19.71 -4.03
CA TYR A 338 -1.91 18.67 -5.04
C TYR A 338 -2.65 19.04 -6.32
N THR A 339 -2.00 18.96 -7.47
CA THR A 339 -2.61 19.35 -8.75
C THR A 339 -2.28 18.38 -9.88
N THR A 340 -3.27 18.04 -10.71
CA THR A 340 -3.06 17.36 -12.00
C THR A 340 -2.75 18.33 -13.15
N GLY A 341 -3.02 19.62 -12.95
CA GLY A 341 -2.87 20.65 -13.96
C GLY A 341 -1.54 21.39 -13.88
N HIS A 342 -1.59 22.68 -14.15
CA HIS A 342 -0.42 23.55 -14.21
C HIS A 342 -0.47 24.63 -13.14
N LEU A 343 0.71 25.08 -12.69
CA LEU A 343 0.86 26.16 -11.73
C LEU A 343 1.31 27.44 -12.45
N ASP A 344 0.49 28.49 -12.39
CA ASP A 344 0.77 29.78 -13.00
C ASP A 344 0.71 30.91 -11.96
N ILE A 345 1.81 31.63 -11.78
CA ILE A 345 1.94 32.76 -10.85
C ILE A 345 2.40 33.98 -11.64
N GLU A 346 1.47 34.86 -12.02
CA GLU A 346 1.75 36.09 -12.77
C GLU A 346 1.30 37.32 -11.97
N GLY A 347 2.26 38.05 -11.40
CA GLY A 347 2.01 39.18 -10.48
C GLY A 347 1.49 38.76 -9.10
N GLY A 348 1.37 37.45 -8.85
CA GLY A 348 0.88 36.89 -7.61
C GLY A 348 1.93 36.69 -6.52
N ASN A 349 1.47 36.57 -5.29
CA ASN A 349 2.32 36.37 -4.11
C ASN A 349 1.86 35.13 -3.35
N VAL A 350 2.69 34.11 -3.29
CA VAL A 350 2.48 32.88 -2.52
C VAL A 350 3.42 32.90 -1.32
N SER A 351 2.89 32.81 -0.11
CA SER A 351 3.71 33.04 1.09
C SER A 351 3.25 32.30 2.35
N VAL A 352 4.20 32.16 3.29
CA VAL A 352 3.97 31.70 4.66
C VAL A 352 4.12 32.87 5.62
N THR A 353 3.19 33.03 6.56
CA THR A 353 3.24 34.06 7.60
C THR A 353 4.09 33.60 8.78
N ASP A 354 5.16 34.36 9.09
CA ASP A 354 6.04 34.13 10.26
C ASP A 354 6.56 32.67 10.41
N GLY A 355 6.70 31.96 9.29
CA GLY A 355 7.09 30.56 9.20
C GLY A 355 8.16 30.30 8.13
N ASN A 356 8.33 29.03 7.75
CA ASN A 356 9.31 28.60 6.75
C ASN A 356 8.66 27.97 5.51
N ALA A 357 9.48 27.76 4.47
CA ALA A 357 9.05 27.23 3.18
C ALA A 357 8.42 25.83 3.26
N GLY A 358 8.71 25.05 4.31
CA GLY A 358 8.10 23.73 4.50
C GLY A 358 6.60 23.79 4.81
N GLN A 359 6.07 24.94 5.24
CA GLN A 359 4.68 25.06 5.65
C GLN A 359 3.71 25.39 4.51
N LEU A 360 4.22 25.54 3.29
CA LEU A 360 3.44 25.66 2.05
C LEU A 360 4.08 24.79 0.98
N GLN A 361 3.42 23.68 0.67
CA GLN A 361 3.92 22.63 -0.21
C GLN A 361 2.99 22.49 -1.42
N LEU A 362 3.57 22.52 -2.62
CA LEU A 362 2.87 22.32 -3.89
C LEU A 362 3.40 21.07 -4.58
N TYR A 363 2.50 20.13 -4.83
CA TYR A 363 2.77 18.84 -5.47
C TYR A 363 2.07 18.79 -6.82
N GLY A 364 2.82 18.45 -7.86
CA GLY A 364 2.34 18.28 -9.22
C GLY A 364 2.70 16.92 -9.78
N THR A 365 1.96 16.50 -10.81
CA THR A 365 2.30 15.34 -11.64
C THR A 365 3.51 15.62 -12.56
N SER A 366 4.03 14.57 -13.20
CA SER A 366 5.08 14.55 -14.21
C SER A 366 4.79 15.43 -15.43
N ASN A 367 3.53 15.83 -15.60
CA ASN A 367 3.04 16.71 -16.68
C ASN A 367 2.75 18.14 -16.20
N THR A 368 3.05 18.47 -14.95
CA THR A 368 2.83 19.81 -14.40
C THR A 368 3.82 20.80 -15.00
N HIS A 369 3.30 21.79 -15.74
CA HIS A 369 4.03 22.97 -16.13
C HIS A 369 3.96 24.02 -15.03
N VAL A 370 5.09 24.66 -14.72
CA VAL A 370 5.18 25.74 -13.74
C VAL A 370 5.65 27.03 -14.40
N GLY A 371 4.84 28.08 -14.32
CA GLY A 371 5.17 29.42 -14.77
C GLY A 371 5.16 30.39 -13.60
N ILE A 372 6.29 31.07 -13.35
CA ILE A 372 6.36 32.21 -12.44
C ILE A 372 6.80 33.41 -13.27
N GLY A 373 5.83 34.25 -13.58
CA GLY A 373 5.92 35.33 -14.55
C GLY A 373 6.18 36.71 -13.95
N PRO A 374 6.24 37.74 -14.81
CA PRO A 374 6.45 39.12 -14.41
C PRO A 374 5.32 39.66 -13.52
N GLY A 375 5.61 40.74 -12.79
CA GLY A 375 4.61 41.48 -12.03
C GLY A 375 4.90 41.64 -10.55
N GLU A 376 6.18 41.55 -10.14
CA GLU A 376 6.60 41.49 -8.73
C GLU A 376 6.09 40.21 -8.06
N SER A 377 6.17 39.08 -8.78
CA SER A 377 5.73 37.78 -8.29
C SER A 377 6.65 37.30 -7.17
N SER A 378 6.07 36.67 -6.14
CA SER A 378 6.86 36.05 -5.07
C SER A 378 6.35 34.68 -4.68
N PHE A 379 7.26 33.82 -4.27
CA PHE A 379 6.96 32.46 -3.82
C PHE A 379 7.79 32.12 -2.58
N HIS A 380 7.14 31.77 -1.49
CA HIS A 380 7.77 31.22 -0.28
C HIS A 380 7.10 29.90 0.07
N GLY A 381 7.76 28.78 -0.26
CA GLY A 381 7.19 27.42 -0.19
C GLY A 381 8.09 26.37 -0.86
N THR A 382 7.59 25.14 -1.01
CA THR A 382 8.22 24.10 -1.83
C THR A 382 7.37 23.73 -3.05
N ILE A 383 8.03 23.34 -4.15
CA ILE A 383 7.40 22.81 -5.35
C ILE A 383 8.02 21.45 -5.67
N TYR A 384 7.18 20.43 -5.86
CA TYR A 384 7.59 19.07 -6.24
C TYR A 384 6.78 18.59 -7.43
N ALA A 385 7.42 18.57 -8.60
CA ALA A 385 6.85 18.06 -9.84
C ALA A 385 7.94 17.36 -10.67
N PRO A 386 8.56 16.29 -10.16
CA PRO A 386 9.59 15.57 -10.90
C PRO A 386 9.01 14.83 -12.10
N ARG A 387 9.92 14.44 -13.00
CA ARG A 387 9.63 13.63 -14.17
C ARG A 387 10.85 12.75 -14.46
N ASP A 388 10.61 11.46 -14.66
CA ASP A 388 11.61 10.47 -15.04
C ASP A 388 11.84 10.43 -16.55
N GLU A 389 10.80 10.69 -17.34
CA GLU A 389 10.94 10.86 -18.79
C GLU A 389 11.59 12.21 -19.14
N PRO A 390 12.40 12.26 -20.21
CA PRO A 390 12.93 13.52 -20.71
C PRO A 390 11.86 14.58 -21.01
N TRP A 391 12.17 15.84 -20.72
CA TRP A 391 11.26 16.96 -20.99
C TRP A 391 11.17 17.32 -22.50
N ASP A 392 12.22 16.97 -23.26
CA ASP A 392 12.26 17.03 -24.74
C ASP A 392 11.98 18.42 -25.37
N ASP A 393 12.39 19.51 -24.71
CA ASP A 393 12.15 20.91 -25.16
C ASP A 393 10.65 21.23 -25.37
N THR A 394 9.76 20.62 -24.57
CA THR A 394 8.31 20.89 -24.65
C THR A 394 8.02 22.33 -24.22
N GLU A 395 7.30 23.08 -25.07
CA GLU A 395 6.91 24.47 -24.78
C GLU A 395 6.09 24.53 -23.49
N ASN A 396 6.45 25.45 -22.60
CA ASN A 396 5.73 25.58 -21.35
C ASN A 396 4.30 26.11 -21.60
N GLU A 397 3.27 25.40 -21.12
CA GLU A 397 1.88 25.71 -21.44
C GLU A 397 1.33 26.95 -20.73
N VAL A 398 1.87 27.28 -19.55
CA VAL A 398 1.44 28.43 -18.74
C VAL A 398 2.36 29.63 -18.90
N PHE A 399 3.63 29.43 -19.25
CA PHE A 399 4.60 30.52 -19.37
C PHE A 399 4.67 31.08 -20.79
N HIS A 400 4.03 32.23 -21.00
CA HIS A 400 4.09 33.09 -22.20
C HIS A 400 4.57 32.39 -23.49
N GLN A 401 3.62 31.91 -24.31
CA GLN A 401 3.90 31.11 -25.53
C GLN A 401 5.17 31.52 -26.31
N GLY A 402 6.08 30.55 -26.45
CA GLY A 402 7.31 30.59 -27.21
C GLY A 402 8.50 31.22 -26.49
N GLN A 403 8.39 31.53 -25.19
CA GLN A 403 9.45 32.17 -24.41
C GLN A 403 10.25 31.20 -23.54
N CYS A 404 9.71 30.03 -23.24
CA CYS A 404 10.36 29.02 -22.43
C CYS A 404 9.92 27.60 -22.85
N SER A 405 10.87 26.67 -22.85
CA SER A 405 10.67 25.25 -23.22
C SER A 405 11.12 24.31 -22.11
N GLU A 406 11.12 24.78 -20.87
CA GLU A 406 11.43 23.99 -19.68
C GLU A 406 10.16 23.77 -18.85
N GLN A 407 10.16 22.75 -18.01
CA GLN A 407 9.03 22.45 -17.14
C GLN A 407 8.73 23.59 -16.18
N VAL A 408 9.77 24.19 -15.62
CA VAL A 408 9.68 25.35 -14.73
C VAL A 408 10.28 26.57 -15.41
N CYS A 409 9.51 27.64 -15.51
CA CYS A 409 9.94 28.88 -16.13
C CYS A 409 9.78 30.06 -15.17
N MET A 410 10.88 30.70 -14.81
CA MET A 410 10.92 31.88 -13.93
C MET A 410 11.62 33.04 -14.62
N GLN A 411 10.89 34.10 -14.96
CA GLN A 411 11.50 35.31 -15.54
C GLN A 411 10.85 36.62 -15.07
N SER A 412 11.71 37.64 -14.91
CA SER A 412 11.36 39.06 -14.65
C SER A 412 10.75 39.37 -13.27
N ASP A 413 11.50 40.09 -12.43
CA ASP A 413 11.11 40.57 -11.09
C ASP A 413 10.43 39.52 -10.19
N ILE A 414 11.19 38.47 -9.82
CA ILE A 414 10.71 37.34 -9.02
C ILE A 414 11.55 37.18 -7.74
N ASP A 415 10.88 37.00 -6.60
CA ASP A 415 11.50 36.60 -5.34
C ASP A 415 11.02 35.19 -4.95
N PHE A 416 11.90 34.19 -5.03
CA PHE A 416 11.63 32.80 -4.63
C PHE A 416 12.43 32.45 -3.38
N THR A 417 11.77 31.93 -2.34
CA THR A 417 12.40 31.36 -1.14
C THR A 417 11.87 29.96 -0.87
N GLY A 418 12.74 28.96 -0.81
CA GLY A 418 12.37 27.57 -0.55
C GLY A 418 13.13 26.58 -1.42
N ALA A 419 12.44 25.53 -1.87
CA ALA A 419 13.05 24.46 -2.68
C ALA A 419 12.16 24.04 -3.87
N LEU A 420 12.81 23.50 -4.91
CA LEU A 420 12.17 23.09 -6.16
C LEU A 420 12.69 21.71 -6.61
N VAL A 421 11.77 20.80 -6.92
CA VAL A 421 12.05 19.54 -7.61
C VAL A 421 11.30 19.51 -8.94
N ALA A 422 12.03 19.34 -10.04
CA ALA A 422 11.47 19.31 -11.38
C ALA A 422 12.36 18.52 -12.35
N SER A 423 11.87 18.24 -13.54
CA SER A 423 12.67 17.71 -14.65
C SER A 423 13.68 18.73 -15.16
N SER A 424 13.18 19.93 -15.46
CA SER A 424 13.98 20.99 -16.05
C SER A 424 13.52 22.39 -15.65
N THR A 425 14.45 23.34 -15.66
CA THR A 425 14.18 24.72 -15.21
C THR A 425 14.87 25.79 -16.05
N ASN A 426 14.15 26.86 -16.33
CA ASN A 426 14.68 28.08 -16.92
C ASN A 426 14.48 29.23 -15.92
N VAL A 427 15.57 29.66 -15.28
CA VAL A 427 15.57 30.81 -14.37
C VAL A 427 16.38 31.93 -15.01
N HIS A 428 15.67 32.87 -15.63
CA HIS A 428 16.28 33.80 -16.57
C HIS A 428 15.85 35.25 -16.33
N SER A 429 16.66 36.03 -15.59
CA SER A 429 16.76 37.50 -15.59
C SER A 429 17.54 38.00 -14.36
N ALA A 430 18.24 39.15 -14.47
CA ALA A 430 18.98 39.82 -13.38
C ALA A 430 18.11 40.30 -12.21
N SER A 431 16.80 40.14 -12.35
CA SER A 431 15.76 40.50 -11.40
C SER A 431 15.11 39.28 -10.75
N VAL A 432 15.59 38.06 -11.03
CA VAL A 432 15.13 36.85 -10.32
C VAL A 432 16.09 36.60 -9.17
N SER A 433 15.55 36.54 -7.96
CA SER A 433 16.23 36.10 -6.75
C SER A 433 15.67 34.75 -6.34
N PHE A 434 16.54 33.75 -6.28
CA PHE A 434 16.23 32.44 -5.72
C PHE A 434 17.06 32.25 -4.45
N LYS A 435 16.40 31.93 -3.35
CA LYS A 435 17.03 31.69 -2.07
C LYS A 435 16.57 30.35 -1.50
N TYR A 436 17.52 29.46 -1.20
CA TYR A 436 17.19 28.26 -0.44
C TYR A 436 16.80 28.62 1.01
N ASP A 437 15.78 27.96 1.53
CA ASP A 437 15.40 28.04 2.94
C ASP A 437 16.12 26.93 3.74
N ASP A 438 17.19 27.31 4.46
CA ASP A 438 18.02 26.38 5.23
C ASP A 438 17.23 25.60 6.31
N GLU A 439 16.01 26.02 6.66
CA GLU A 439 15.14 25.25 7.58
C GLU A 439 14.61 23.95 6.95
N LEU A 440 14.72 23.78 5.62
CA LEU A 440 14.31 22.56 4.91
C LEU A 440 15.31 21.39 5.04
N GLU A 441 16.60 21.65 5.31
CA GLU A 441 17.67 20.62 5.29
C GLU A 441 17.44 19.45 6.27
N ASN A 442 16.62 19.65 7.30
CA ASN A 442 16.31 18.62 8.29
C ASN A 442 14.80 18.55 8.58
N ASN A 443 13.97 19.03 7.65
CA ASN A 443 12.53 18.99 7.81
C ASN A 443 12.00 17.63 7.31
N GLU A 444 11.22 16.95 8.15
CA GLU A 444 10.49 15.74 7.73
C GLU A 444 9.26 16.22 6.94
N ILE A 445 9.31 16.12 5.61
CA ILE A 445 8.21 16.53 4.74
C ILE A 445 7.42 15.28 4.32
N ASP A 446 6.26 15.11 4.95
CA ASP A 446 5.33 14.04 4.60
C ASP A 446 4.58 14.36 3.30
N LEU A 447 4.76 13.50 2.30
CA LEU A 447 4.04 13.57 1.03
C LEU A 447 2.54 13.35 1.14
N TYR A 448 2.09 12.62 2.15
CA TYR A 448 0.70 12.20 2.27
C TYR A 448 -0.01 13.03 3.35
N PRO A 449 -1.25 13.49 3.11
CA PRO A 449 -2.05 14.15 4.13
C PRO A 449 -2.25 13.25 5.34
N GLU A 450 -2.39 13.82 6.54
CA GLU A 450 -2.62 13.05 7.78
C GLU A 450 -3.90 12.19 7.77
N THR A 451 -4.82 12.46 6.84
CA THR A 451 -6.02 11.63 6.61
C THR A 451 -5.68 10.26 6.02
N TYR A 452 -4.55 10.14 5.32
CA TYR A 452 -4.05 8.89 4.77
C TYR A 452 -3.31 8.10 5.84
N THR A 453 -3.83 6.92 6.17
CA THR A 453 -3.12 6.00 7.07
C THR A 453 -2.23 5.08 6.22
N LEU A 454 -0.92 5.32 6.27
CA LEU A 454 0.02 4.64 5.38
C LEU A 454 0.24 3.16 5.76
N PRO A 455 0.51 2.30 4.77
CA PRO A 455 1.00 0.96 5.04
C PRO A 455 2.45 1.00 5.60
N PRO A 456 2.97 -0.10 6.13
CA PRO A 456 4.38 -0.19 6.48
C PRO A 456 5.28 0.08 5.27
N GLN A 457 6.37 0.83 5.48
CA GLN A 457 7.34 1.11 4.42
C GLN A 457 8.05 -0.17 3.95
N LEU A 458 8.54 -0.19 2.71
CA LEU A 458 9.22 -1.34 2.14
C LEU A 458 10.49 -0.91 1.40
N THR A 459 11.63 -1.49 1.77
CA THR A 459 12.90 -1.32 1.03
C THR A 459 13.20 -2.53 0.17
N TYR A 460 12.93 -3.75 0.66
CA TYR A 460 13.29 -4.98 -0.05
C TYR A 460 12.14 -5.96 -0.16
N LEU A 461 11.97 -6.53 -1.35
CA LEU A 461 11.01 -7.59 -1.65
C LEU A 461 11.73 -8.90 -2.01
N ASN A 462 11.34 -9.99 -1.33
CA ASN A 462 11.84 -11.34 -1.58
C ASN A 462 10.68 -12.29 -1.89
N VAL A 463 10.50 -12.67 -3.16
CA VAL A 463 9.46 -13.61 -3.58
C VAL A 463 10.07 -14.93 -4.04
N ALA A 464 9.58 -16.03 -3.48
CA ALA A 464 10.01 -17.38 -3.85
C ALA A 464 8.80 -18.30 -4.03
N HIS A 465 8.75 -18.99 -5.15
CA HIS A 465 7.76 -20.02 -5.43
C HIS A 465 8.39 -21.39 -5.30
N HIS A 466 7.83 -22.21 -4.43
CA HIS A 466 8.28 -23.56 -4.17
C HIS A 466 7.22 -24.55 -4.63
N GLU A 467 7.62 -25.48 -5.51
CA GLU A 467 6.79 -26.60 -5.93
C GLU A 467 7.22 -27.85 -5.16
N VAL A 468 6.23 -28.54 -4.57
CA VAL A 468 6.44 -29.78 -3.83
C VAL A 468 5.53 -30.88 -4.35
N ASN A 469 6.13 -32.04 -4.62
CA ASN A 469 5.39 -33.26 -4.91
C ASN A 469 4.89 -33.88 -3.61
N ILE A 470 3.65 -34.36 -3.63
CA ILE A 470 3.07 -35.15 -2.55
C ILE A 470 2.55 -36.47 -3.12
N ASP A 471 2.75 -37.58 -2.42
CA ASP A 471 2.31 -38.91 -2.86
C ASP A 471 1.93 -39.80 -1.68
N ASN A 472 0.92 -40.67 -1.87
CA ASN A 472 0.66 -41.75 -0.92
C ASN A 472 1.83 -42.74 -0.93
N ARG A 473 2.41 -43.04 0.24
CA ARG A 473 3.36 -44.15 0.34
C ARG A 473 2.62 -45.46 0.43
N GLY A 474 2.88 -46.34 -0.55
CA GLY A 474 2.46 -47.73 -0.48
C GLY A 474 2.99 -48.37 0.82
N ARG A 475 2.11 -49.09 1.52
CA ARG A 475 2.45 -49.86 2.72
C ARG A 475 3.55 -50.89 2.51
#